data_AF-A0A2T1E2Z3-F1
#
_entry.id   AF-A0A2T1E2Z3-F1
#
_cell.length_a   1.000
_cell.length_b   1.000
_cell.length_c   1.000
_cell.angle_alpha   90.00
_cell.angle_beta   90.00
_cell.angle_gamma   90.00
#
_symmetry.space_group_name_H-M   'P 1'
#
loop_
_entity.id
_entity.type
_entity.pdbx_description
1 polymer ?
#
loop_
_entity_poly.entity_id
_entity_poly.type
_entity_poly.pdbx_seq_one_letter_code
_entity_poly.pdbx_strand_id
1 'polypeptide(L)'
;MESETIIKIIGAIVGIFGAGKIIYDITTGKKSRLREDYKFAKEFLEDLKNNPDLHPFAVEKGYHAIAGSTIVSSKEIAYILSLKNSGKCLNDYVLSRKYLQTLDTKGDLRLAFSKKYSSAWSRWLRKGIYFFLYIFCACVAIIPIFFPKYLTVLIITTLVFGYWAVIALNSYVRIYRGEQLVKHQQRHTQMILLPNRNT
;
A
#
# COMPACT_ATOMS: atom_id res chain seq x y z
N MET A 1 18.12 -23.69 30.75
CA MET A 1 18.07 -23.42 29.29
C MET A 1 19.50 -23.24 28.85
N GLU A 2 19.97 -24.04 27.89
CA GLU A 2 21.35 -23.91 27.39
C GLU A 2 21.52 -22.57 26.67
N SER A 3 22.67 -21.92 26.86
CA SER A 3 22.98 -20.61 26.25
C SER A 3 22.84 -20.63 24.73
N GLU A 4 23.12 -21.76 24.10
CA GLU A 4 22.95 -21.98 22.66
C GLU A 4 21.50 -21.84 22.20
N THR A 5 20.54 -22.36 22.96
CA THR A 5 19.11 -22.27 22.62
C THR A 5 18.63 -20.81 22.70
N ILE A 6 19.10 -20.06 23.69
CA ILE A 6 18.75 -18.65 23.87
C ILE A 6 19.25 -17.83 22.67
N ILE A 7 20.48 -18.06 22.23
CA ILE A 7 21.08 -17.37 21.08
C ILE A 7 20.28 -17.66 19.79
N LYS A 8 19.87 -18.92 19.56
CA LYS A 8 19.05 -19.31 18.40
C LYS A 8 17.68 -18.62 18.40
N ILE A 9 17.03 -18.50 19.56
CA ILE A 9 15.73 -17.82 19.69
C ILE A 9 15.89 -16.31 19.39
N ILE A 10 16.91 -15.66 19.96
CA ILE A 10 17.17 -14.24 19.71
C ILE A 10 17.47 -14.00 18.23
N GLY A 11 18.33 -14.83 17.63
CA GLY A 11 18.66 -14.75 16.21
C GLY A 11 17.43 -14.93 15.31
N ALA A 12 16.55 -15.89 15.64
CA ALA A 12 15.29 -16.08 14.93
C ALA A 12 14.40 -14.84 14.99
N ILE A 13 14.21 -14.25 16.17
CA ILE A 13 13.40 -13.05 16.36
C ILE A 13 13.95 -11.89 15.51
N VAL A 14 15.26 -11.63 15.59
CA VAL A 14 15.92 -10.58 14.80
C VAL A 14 15.76 -10.85 13.29
N GLY A 15 15.90 -12.10 12.86
CA GLY A 15 15.71 -12.51 11.47
C GLY A 15 14.29 -12.25 10.96
N ILE A 16 13.25 -12.58 11.74
CA ILE A 16 11.86 -12.32 11.39
C ILE A 16 11.63 -10.82 11.20
N PHE A 17 11.99 -10.00 12.19
CA PHE A 17 11.79 -8.55 12.11
C PHE A 17 12.62 -7.90 11.01
N GLY A 18 13.86 -8.35 10.80
CA GLY A 18 14.74 -7.90 9.73
C GLY A 18 14.16 -8.19 8.34
N ALA A 19 13.70 -9.42 8.11
CA ALA A 19 13.02 -9.80 6.88
C ALA A 19 11.74 -8.98 6.66
N GLY A 20 10.96 -8.74 7.72
CA GLY A 20 9.77 -7.89 7.67
C GLY A 20 10.08 -6.46 7.20
N LYS A 21 11.16 -5.86 7.69
CA LYS A 21 11.64 -4.53 7.25
C LYS A 21 12.05 -4.55 5.77
N ILE A 22 12.82 -5.53 5.34
CA ILE A 22 13.26 -5.65 3.95
C ILE A 22 12.06 -5.78 3.01
N ILE A 23 11.09 -6.63 3.36
CA ILE A 23 9.84 -6.78 2.60
C ILE A 23 9.08 -5.44 2.55
N TYR A 24 8.98 -4.73 3.67
CA TYR A 24 8.35 -3.41 3.71
C TYR A 24 9.06 -2.41 2.79
N ASP A 25 10.39 -2.34 2.86
CA ASP A 25 11.19 -1.39 2.08
C ASP A 25 11.12 -1.71 0.58
N ILE A 26 11.11 -2.99 0.17
CA ILE A 26 10.94 -3.39 -1.24
C ILE A 26 9.54 -3.08 -1.74
N THR A 27 8.50 -3.40 -0.95
CA THR A 27 7.10 -3.17 -1.35
C THR A 27 6.72 -1.69 -1.36
N THR A 28 7.46 -0.85 -0.63
CA THR A 28 7.20 0.59 -0.48
C THR A 28 8.14 1.46 -1.28
N GLY A 29 9.37 1.01 -1.49
CA GLY A 29 10.49 1.80 -1.99
C GLY A 29 10.59 1.77 -3.51
N LYS A 30 10.00 2.78 -4.17
CA LYS A 30 10.29 3.11 -5.58
C LYS A 30 11.29 4.27 -5.69
N LYS A 31 12.41 4.20 -4.96
CA LYS A 31 13.37 5.32 -4.92
C LYS A 31 14.10 5.55 -6.26
N SER A 32 14.11 4.57 -7.15
CA SER A 32 14.91 4.57 -8.38
C SER A 32 14.43 5.50 -9.50
N ARG A 33 13.25 6.13 -9.41
CA ARG A 33 12.64 6.88 -10.53
C ARG A 33 12.07 8.26 -10.21
N LEU A 34 12.35 8.80 -9.03
CA LEU A 34 11.76 10.07 -8.56
C LEU A 34 11.97 11.25 -9.52
N ARG A 35 13.10 11.30 -10.24
CA ARG A 35 13.39 12.35 -11.23
C ARG A 35 12.50 12.24 -12.47
N GLU A 36 12.31 11.02 -12.98
CA GLU A 36 11.45 10.75 -14.13
C GLU A 36 10.00 11.00 -13.78
N ASP A 37 9.56 10.50 -12.61
CA ASP A 37 8.22 10.71 -12.07
C ASP A 37 7.92 12.20 -11.91
N TYR A 38 8.87 12.98 -11.39
CA TYR A 38 8.74 14.42 -11.27
C TYR A 38 8.63 15.11 -12.64
N LYS A 39 9.52 14.77 -13.59
CA LYS A 39 9.52 15.37 -14.92
C LYS A 39 8.19 15.10 -15.65
N PHE A 40 7.73 13.85 -15.62
CA PHE A 40 6.45 13.46 -16.21
C PHE A 40 5.26 14.15 -15.55
N ALA A 41 5.21 14.17 -14.21
CA ALA A 41 4.12 14.82 -13.50
C ALA A 41 4.08 16.33 -13.78
N LYS A 42 5.24 16.98 -13.88
CA LYS A 42 5.34 18.39 -14.24
C LYS A 42 4.80 18.65 -15.65
N GLU A 43 5.29 17.91 -16.65
CA GLU A 43 4.87 18.05 -18.06
C GLU A 43 3.36 17.81 -18.21
N PHE A 44 2.83 16.73 -17.62
CA PHE A 44 1.40 16.42 -17.69
C PHE A 44 0.51 17.48 -17.03
N LEU A 45 0.91 18.00 -15.86
CA LEU A 45 0.14 19.04 -15.17
C LEU A 45 0.21 20.39 -15.90
N GLU A 46 1.35 20.70 -16.55
CA GLU A 46 1.48 21.87 -17.42
C GLU A 46 0.60 21.73 -18.67
N ASP A 47 0.57 20.55 -19.30
CA ASP A 47 -0.28 20.25 -20.45
C ASP A 47 -1.76 20.36 -20.12
N LEU A 48 -2.19 19.85 -18.96
CA LEU A 48 -3.57 19.99 -18.48
C LEU A 48 -3.98 21.46 -18.26
N LYS A 49 -3.04 22.32 -17.87
CA LYS A 49 -3.31 23.74 -17.64
C LYS A 49 -3.36 24.54 -18.94
N ASN A 50 -2.48 24.23 -19.89
CA ASN A 50 -2.31 25.01 -21.11
C ASN A 50 -3.22 24.54 -22.26
N ASN A 51 -3.68 23.29 -22.23
CA ASN A 51 -4.50 22.68 -23.28
C ASN A 51 -5.83 22.15 -22.70
N PRO A 52 -6.85 23.01 -22.53
CA PRO A 52 -8.14 22.59 -21.97
C PRO A 52 -8.90 21.58 -22.86
N ASP A 53 -8.57 21.48 -24.14
CA ASP A 53 -9.16 20.53 -25.11
C ASP A 53 -8.38 19.21 -25.21
N LEU A 54 -7.56 18.87 -24.21
CA LEU A 54 -6.87 17.58 -24.18
C LEU A 54 -7.88 16.43 -24.30
N HIS A 55 -7.63 15.50 -25.23
CA HIS A 55 -8.53 14.39 -25.43
C HIS A 55 -8.70 13.57 -24.14
N PRO A 56 -9.93 13.18 -23.74
CA PRO A 56 -10.19 12.48 -22.47
C PRO A 56 -9.31 11.24 -22.24
N PHE A 57 -9.02 10.50 -23.31
CA PHE A 57 -8.11 9.35 -23.25
C PHE A 57 -6.68 9.72 -22.81
N ALA A 58 -6.14 10.85 -23.29
CA ALA A 58 -4.81 11.31 -22.89
C ALA A 58 -4.79 11.72 -21.42
N VAL A 59 -5.85 12.40 -20.96
CA VAL A 59 -6.05 12.77 -19.56
C VAL A 59 -6.08 11.53 -18.66
N GLU A 60 -6.87 10.51 -19.03
CA GLU A 60 -6.94 9.25 -18.28
C GLU A 60 -5.57 8.57 -18.19
N LYS A 61 -4.86 8.45 -19.31
CA LYS A 61 -3.54 7.82 -19.36
C LYS A 61 -2.51 8.57 -18.54
N GLY A 62 -2.52 9.91 -18.56
CA GLY A 62 -1.63 10.71 -17.75
C GLY A 62 -1.87 10.52 -16.25
N TYR A 63 -3.13 10.51 -15.80
CA TYR A 63 -3.43 10.20 -14.40
C TYR A 63 -2.99 8.79 -13.99
N HIS A 64 -3.24 7.77 -14.84
CA HIS A 64 -2.78 6.40 -14.56
C HIS A 64 -1.25 6.30 -14.49
N ALA A 65 -0.54 7.06 -15.34
CA ALA A 65 0.91 7.11 -15.33
C ALA A 65 1.45 7.77 -14.05
N ILE A 66 0.84 8.86 -13.57
CA ILE A 66 1.17 9.47 -12.26
C ILE A 66 0.92 8.49 -11.11
N ALA A 67 -0.22 7.78 -11.14
CA ALA A 67 -0.54 6.79 -10.11
C ALA A 67 0.33 5.52 -10.20
N GLY A 68 1.01 5.29 -11.32
CA GLY A 68 1.70 4.04 -11.61
C GLY A 68 0.76 2.83 -11.54
N SER A 69 -0.53 3.02 -11.83
CA SER A 69 -1.57 1.98 -11.74
C SER A 69 -2.77 2.30 -12.64
N THR A 70 -3.25 1.26 -13.34
CA THR A 70 -4.47 1.32 -14.17
C THR A 70 -5.72 0.86 -13.41
N ILE A 71 -5.57 0.40 -12.17
CA ILE A 71 -6.67 -0.17 -11.36
C ILE A 71 -7.59 0.93 -10.80
N VAL A 72 -7.07 2.15 -10.70
CA VAL A 72 -7.75 3.31 -10.10
C VAL A 72 -8.28 4.23 -11.20
N SER A 73 -9.50 4.74 -11.06
CA SER A 73 -10.08 5.68 -12.01
C SER A 73 -9.37 7.06 -12.01
N SER A 74 -9.33 7.72 -13.17
CA SER A 74 -8.77 9.07 -13.34
C SER A 74 -9.38 10.10 -12.38
N LYS A 75 -10.70 10.05 -12.16
CA LYS A 75 -11.43 10.93 -11.22
C LYS A 75 -10.95 10.78 -9.77
N GLU A 76 -10.72 9.54 -9.33
CA GLU A 76 -10.21 9.28 -7.97
C GLU A 76 -8.76 9.74 -7.82
N ILE A 77 -7.93 9.57 -8.84
CA ILE A 77 -6.55 10.04 -8.85
C ILE A 77 -6.52 11.57 -8.75
N ALA A 78 -7.31 12.26 -9.59
CA ALA A 78 -7.43 13.71 -9.54
C ALA A 78 -7.88 14.20 -8.16
N TYR A 79 -8.87 13.53 -7.54
CA TYR A 79 -9.27 13.83 -6.17
C TYR A 79 -8.13 13.66 -5.16
N ILE A 80 -7.37 12.57 -5.22
CA ILE A 80 -6.27 12.33 -4.30
C ILE A 80 -5.12 13.32 -4.50
N LEU A 81 -4.88 13.74 -5.75
CA LEU A 81 -3.90 14.78 -6.07
C LEU A 81 -4.29 16.15 -5.49
N SER A 82 -5.58 16.38 -5.22
CA SER A 82 -6.07 17.57 -4.51
C SER A 82 -5.81 17.56 -3.00
N LEU A 83 -5.48 16.39 -2.42
CA LEU A 83 -5.26 16.26 -0.98
C LEU A 83 -3.87 16.78 -0.59
N LYS A 84 -3.76 17.26 0.65
CA LYS A 84 -2.47 17.59 1.24
C LYS A 84 -1.60 16.33 1.30
N ASN A 85 -0.33 16.45 0.92
CA ASN A 85 0.59 15.31 0.75
C ASN A 85 0.14 14.29 -0.32
N SER A 86 -0.36 14.80 -1.44
CA SER A 86 -0.87 14.05 -2.60
C SER A 86 -0.05 12.82 -2.98
N GLY A 87 1.28 12.92 -3.06
CA GLY A 87 2.15 11.79 -3.42
C GLY A 87 2.06 10.62 -2.43
N LYS A 88 2.05 10.91 -1.11
CA LYS A 88 1.89 9.87 -0.08
C LYS A 88 0.47 9.30 -0.11
N CYS A 89 -0.53 10.17 -0.23
CA CYS A 89 -1.93 9.77 -0.30
C CYS A 89 -2.21 8.87 -1.50
N LEU A 90 -1.61 9.17 -2.66
CA LEU A 90 -1.76 8.38 -3.89
C LEU A 90 -1.15 6.99 -3.73
N ASN A 91 0.06 6.88 -3.17
CA ASN A 91 0.68 5.58 -2.93
C ASN A 91 -0.12 4.75 -1.90
N ASP A 92 -0.53 5.37 -0.80
CA ASP A 92 -1.36 4.70 0.22
C ASP A 92 -2.68 4.23 -0.37
N TYR A 93 -3.29 5.02 -1.23
CA TYR A 93 -4.53 4.68 -1.91
C TYR A 93 -4.39 3.53 -2.91
N VAL A 94 -3.39 3.57 -3.81
CA VAL A 94 -3.16 2.51 -4.79
C VAL A 94 -2.98 1.15 -4.10
N LEU A 95 -2.25 1.12 -2.97
CA LEU A 95 -2.02 -0.10 -2.21
C LEU A 95 -3.25 -0.57 -1.41
N SER A 96 -4.03 0.37 -0.90
CA SER A 96 -5.20 0.06 -0.06
C SER A 96 -6.53 0.00 -0.82
N ARG A 97 -6.55 0.28 -2.14
CA ARG A 97 -7.74 0.36 -2.99
C ARG A 97 -8.73 -0.79 -2.80
N LYS A 98 -8.24 -2.03 -2.67
CA LYS A 98 -9.10 -3.21 -2.45
C LYS A 98 -9.96 -3.13 -1.17
N TYR A 99 -9.55 -2.34 -0.19
CA TYR A 99 -10.20 -2.20 1.11
C TYR A 99 -11.05 -0.93 1.21
N LEU A 100 -10.81 0.04 0.33
CA LEU A 100 -11.47 1.33 0.29
C LEU A 100 -12.64 1.33 -0.69
N GLN A 101 -13.63 2.16 -0.40
CA GLN A 101 -14.74 2.50 -1.25
C GLN A 101 -14.80 4.02 -1.38
N THR A 102 -15.14 4.47 -2.58
CA THR A 102 -15.34 5.87 -2.88
C THR A 102 -16.79 6.20 -2.54
N LEU A 103 -17.00 7.12 -1.59
CA LEU A 103 -18.32 7.67 -1.31
C LEU A 103 -18.48 8.92 -2.18
N ASP A 104 -19.35 8.82 -3.18
CA ASP A 104 -19.79 9.96 -3.97
C ASP A 104 -21.00 10.57 -3.26
N THR A 105 -20.76 11.54 -2.38
CA THR A 105 -21.83 12.25 -1.66
C THR A 105 -21.86 13.70 -2.12
N LYS A 106 -22.84 14.04 -2.97
CA LYS A 106 -23.23 15.40 -3.36
C LYS A 106 -22.05 16.39 -3.53
N GLY A 107 -21.13 16.05 -4.44
CA GLY A 107 -20.02 16.95 -4.84
C GLY A 107 -18.74 16.83 -4.00
N ASP A 108 -18.78 16.10 -2.89
CA ASP A 108 -17.61 15.78 -2.07
C ASP A 108 -17.25 14.29 -2.21
N LEU A 109 -16.37 13.99 -3.16
CA LEU A 109 -15.67 12.71 -3.19
C LEU A 109 -14.97 12.52 -1.84
N ARG A 110 -15.31 11.46 -1.10
CA ARG A 110 -14.63 11.07 0.13
C ARG A 110 -14.23 9.61 0.06
N LEU A 111 -13.04 9.28 0.53
CA LEU A 111 -12.61 7.89 0.60
C LEU A 111 -13.06 7.33 1.94
N ALA A 112 -13.80 6.23 1.91
CA ALA A 112 -14.19 5.50 3.11
C ALA A 112 -13.73 4.05 3.01
N PHE A 113 -13.82 3.33 4.11
CA PHE A 113 -13.66 1.88 4.05
C PHE A 113 -14.92 1.23 3.52
N SER A 114 -14.75 0.14 2.78
CA SER A 114 -15.88 -0.70 2.38
C SER A 114 -16.69 -1.20 3.59
N LYS A 115 -17.97 -1.51 3.40
CA LYS A 115 -18.90 -1.94 4.48
C LYS A 115 -18.33 -3.07 5.37
N LYS A 116 -17.50 -3.95 4.81
CA LYS A 116 -16.80 -5.04 5.53
C LYS A 116 -15.70 -4.56 6.49
N TYR A 117 -15.15 -3.36 6.25
CA TYR A 117 -14.05 -2.74 7.00
C TYR A 117 -14.43 -1.38 7.59
N SER A 118 -15.71 -1.02 7.60
CA SER A 118 -16.20 0.28 8.09
C SER A 118 -15.97 0.45 9.60
N SER A 119 -16.15 -0.61 10.38
CA SER A 119 -15.94 -0.58 11.82
C SER A 119 -14.46 -0.64 12.20
N ALA A 120 -14.07 0.23 13.13
CA ALA A 120 -12.71 0.25 13.69
C ALA A 120 -12.33 -1.09 14.33
N TRP A 121 -13.30 -1.75 14.97
CA TRP A 121 -13.13 -3.08 15.56
C TRP A 121 -12.82 -4.16 14.52
N SER A 122 -13.55 -4.19 13.39
CA SER A 122 -13.28 -5.14 12.29
C SER A 122 -11.88 -4.98 11.73
N ARG A 123 -11.41 -3.72 11.57
CA ARG A 123 -10.05 -3.45 11.10
C ARG A 123 -8.99 -3.86 12.12
N TRP A 124 -9.22 -3.57 13.40
CA TRP A 124 -8.30 -3.96 14.47
C TRP A 124 -8.17 -5.47 14.58
N LEU A 125 -9.28 -6.20 14.60
CA LEU A 125 -9.29 -7.67 14.65
C LEU A 125 -8.52 -8.28 13.47
N ARG A 126 -8.77 -7.80 12.24
CA ARG A 126 -8.10 -8.33 11.05
C ARG A 126 -6.62 -8.01 10.98
N LYS A 127 -6.22 -6.81 11.43
CA LYS A 127 -4.80 -6.48 11.60
C LYS A 127 -4.14 -7.45 12.59
N GLY A 128 -4.81 -7.75 13.71
CA GLY A 128 -4.36 -8.74 14.69
C GLY A 128 -4.21 -10.13 14.07
N ILE A 129 -5.21 -10.60 13.32
CA ILE A 129 -5.17 -11.91 12.63
C ILE A 129 -4.02 -11.97 11.63
N TYR A 130 -3.85 -10.96 10.78
CA TYR A 130 -2.77 -10.96 9.79
C TYR A 130 -1.38 -10.87 10.43
N PHE A 131 -1.25 -10.12 11.52
CA PHE A 131 -0.02 -10.04 12.29
C PHE A 131 0.32 -11.39 12.97
N PHE A 132 -0.69 -12.03 13.58
CA PHE A 132 -0.53 -13.35 14.17
C PHE A 132 -0.18 -14.40 13.11
N LEU A 133 -0.84 -14.38 11.96
CA LEU A 133 -0.55 -15.29 10.86
C LEU A 133 0.88 -15.10 10.32
N TYR A 134 1.35 -13.85 10.24
CA TYR A 134 2.73 -13.55 9.89
C TYR A 134 3.71 -14.18 10.88
N ILE A 135 3.52 -13.96 12.18
CA ILE A 135 4.39 -14.56 13.22
C ILE A 135 4.33 -16.09 13.15
N PHE A 136 3.13 -16.67 13.06
CA PHE A 136 2.93 -18.11 13.02
C PHE A 136 3.65 -18.74 11.82
N CYS A 137 3.46 -18.21 10.61
CA CYS A 137 4.15 -18.70 9.42
C CYS A 137 5.67 -18.49 9.50
N ALA A 138 6.12 -17.36 10.04
CA ALA A 138 7.55 -17.08 10.21
C ALA A 138 8.22 -18.03 11.21
N CYS A 139 7.55 -18.34 12.33
CA CYS A 139 7.99 -19.35 13.28
C CYS A 139 8.10 -20.72 12.60
N VAL A 140 7.06 -21.16 11.88
CA VAL A 140 7.05 -22.46 11.19
C VAL A 140 8.16 -22.57 10.14
N ALA A 141 8.45 -21.49 9.41
CA ALA A 141 9.55 -21.46 8.45
C ALA A 141 10.93 -21.67 9.10
N ILE A 142 11.08 -21.30 10.38
CA ILE A 142 12.36 -21.32 11.11
C ILE A 142 12.53 -22.62 11.92
N ILE A 143 11.45 -23.36 12.22
CA ILE A 143 11.52 -24.63 12.99
C ILE A 143 12.61 -25.58 12.47
N PRO A 144 12.78 -25.81 11.15
CA PRO A 144 13.77 -26.76 10.67
C PRO A 144 15.23 -26.37 10.95
N ILE A 145 15.52 -25.11 11.29
CA ILE A 145 16.86 -24.64 11.67
C ILE A 145 17.36 -25.36 12.92
N PHE A 146 16.45 -25.76 13.82
CA PHE A 146 16.81 -26.49 15.04
C PHE A 146 17.17 -27.97 14.78
N PHE A 147 16.87 -28.48 13.58
CA PHE A 147 17.14 -29.86 13.18
C PHE A 147 17.98 -29.89 11.89
N PRO A 148 19.31 -29.70 11.97
CA PRO A 148 20.19 -29.49 10.81
C PRO A 148 20.24 -30.67 9.83
N LYS A 149 19.74 -31.84 10.23
CA LYS A 149 19.60 -33.02 9.36
C LYS A 149 18.60 -32.82 8.20
N TYR A 150 17.78 -31.77 8.23
CA TYR A 150 16.66 -31.56 7.30
C TYR A 150 16.79 -30.26 6.49
N LEU A 151 17.94 -30.00 5.88
CA LEU A 151 18.17 -28.80 5.04
C LEU A 151 17.17 -28.67 3.87
N THR A 152 16.77 -29.77 3.25
CA THR A 152 15.73 -29.76 2.20
C THR A 152 14.38 -29.31 2.73
N VAL A 153 14.02 -29.73 3.94
CA VAL A 153 12.77 -29.31 4.61
C VAL A 153 12.82 -27.83 4.95
N LEU A 154 13.98 -27.29 5.36
CA LEU A 154 14.16 -25.86 5.60
C LEU A 154 13.86 -25.03 4.35
N ILE A 155 14.37 -25.43 3.18
CA ILE A 155 14.14 -24.71 1.93
C ILE A 155 12.66 -24.73 1.55
N ILE A 156 12.02 -25.91 1.60
CA ILE A 156 10.62 -26.08 1.22
C ILE A 156 9.70 -25.28 2.16
N THR A 157 9.92 -25.40 3.48
CA THR A 157 9.11 -24.67 4.48
C THR A 157 9.32 -23.17 4.38
N THR A 158 10.55 -22.69 4.18
CA THR A 158 10.83 -21.27 4.00
C THR A 158 10.15 -20.71 2.75
N LEU A 159 10.15 -21.44 1.62
CA LEU A 159 9.48 -20.98 0.41
C LEU A 159 7.96 -20.93 0.60
N VAL A 160 7.36 -21.99 1.13
CA VAL A 160 5.90 -22.08 1.30
C VAL A 160 5.42 -21.11 2.38
N PHE A 161 5.94 -21.22 3.60
CA PHE A 161 5.50 -20.39 4.73
C PHE A 161 6.04 -18.96 4.66
N GLY A 162 7.20 -18.74 4.05
CA GLY A 162 7.71 -17.39 3.77
C GLY A 162 6.81 -16.64 2.79
N TYR A 163 6.34 -17.30 1.72
CA TYR A 163 5.37 -16.70 0.79
C TYR A 163 4.06 -16.29 1.50
N TRP A 164 3.51 -17.17 2.33
CA TRP A 164 2.31 -16.87 3.12
C TRP A 164 2.55 -15.75 4.14
N ALA A 165 3.71 -15.72 4.80
CA ALA A 165 4.09 -14.66 5.72
C ALA A 165 4.15 -13.29 5.01
N VAL A 166 4.74 -13.23 3.81
CA VAL A 166 4.78 -12.02 2.98
C VAL A 166 3.36 -11.54 2.63
N ILE A 167 2.46 -12.43 2.23
CA ILE A 167 1.06 -12.08 1.93
C ILE A 167 0.35 -11.52 3.17
N ALA A 168 0.55 -12.15 4.33
CA ALA A 168 -0.05 -11.72 5.59
C ALA A 168 0.43 -10.32 5.98
N LEU A 169 1.76 -10.10 5.93
CA LEU A 169 2.36 -8.80 6.21
C LEU A 169 1.88 -7.71 5.25
N ASN A 170 1.83 -8.00 3.95
CA ASN A 170 1.32 -7.07 2.95
C ASN A 170 -0.15 -6.70 3.21
N SER A 171 -0.98 -7.67 3.60
CA SER A 171 -2.38 -7.42 3.93
C SER A 171 -2.54 -6.52 5.16
N TYR A 172 -1.70 -6.72 6.18
CA TYR A 172 -1.62 -5.83 7.35
C TYR A 172 -1.25 -4.40 6.94
N VAL A 173 -0.17 -4.23 6.16
CA VAL A 173 0.32 -2.92 5.73
C VAL A 173 -0.73 -2.17 4.89
N ARG A 174 -1.43 -2.87 4.00
CA ARG A 174 -2.49 -2.26 3.17
C ARG A 174 -3.65 -1.71 3.99
N ILE A 175 -4.09 -2.44 5.02
CA ILE A 175 -5.16 -1.97 5.91
C ILE A 175 -4.68 -0.75 6.71
N TYR A 176 -3.45 -0.81 7.25
CA TYR A 176 -2.86 0.30 8.00
C TYR A 176 -2.74 1.59 7.15
N ARG A 177 -2.27 1.48 5.91
CA ARG A 177 -2.18 2.63 4.98
C ARG A 177 -3.53 3.21 4.63
N GLY A 178 -4.52 2.35 4.40
CA GLY A 178 -5.90 2.80 4.20
C GLY A 178 -6.41 3.61 5.40
N GLU A 179 -6.06 3.21 6.63
CA GLU A 179 -6.49 3.95 7.83
C GLU A 179 -5.81 5.30 7.91
N GLN A 180 -4.52 5.37 7.60
CA GLN A 180 -3.78 6.63 7.60
C GLN A 180 -4.30 7.58 6.52
N LEU A 181 -4.63 7.08 5.34
CA LEU A 181 -5.23 7.86 4.28
C LEU A 181 -6.59 8.43 4.70
N VAL A 182 -7.46 7.61 5.30
CA VAL A 182 -8.80 8.05 5.73
C VAL A 182 -8.74 9.05 6.88
N LYS A 183 -7.81 8.88 7.82
CA LYS A 183 -7.63 9.81 8.95
C LYS A 183 -7.08 11.17 8.54
N HIS A 184 -6.26 11.23 7.49
CA HIS A 184 -5.54 12.44 7.10
C HIS A 184 -6.03 13.06 5.78
N GLN A 185 -7.34 12.97 5.48
CA GLN A 185 -7.96 13.58 4.29
C GLN A 185 -8.11 15.11 4.39
N GLN A 186 -7.01 15.82 4.69
CA GLN A 186 -7.02 17.27 4.65
C GLN A 186 -6.92 17.73 3.19
N ARG A 187 -7.95 18.43 2.70
CA ARG A 187 -7.92 19.01 1.36
C ARG A 187 -6.89 20.13 1.29
N HIS A 188 -6.17 20.21 0.17
CA HIS A 188 -5.40 21.40 -0.16
C HIS A 188 -6.38 22.44 -0.73
N THR A 189 -6.39 23.65 -0.18
CA THR A 189 -7.34 24.73 -0.58
C THR A 189 -7.05 25.32 -1.97
N GLN A 190 -6.19 24.70 -2.79
CA GLN A 190 -5.99 25.16 -4.16
C GLN A 190 -6.99 24.45 -5.09
N MET A 191 -8.07 25.19 -5.35
CA MET A 191 -9.15 24.93 -6.29
C MET A 191 -8.67 24.18 -7.55
N ILE A 192 -9.01 22.89 -7.64
CA ILE A 192 -8.99 22.17 -8.92
C ILE A 192 -10.22 22.65 -9.70
N LEU A 193 -9.98 23.43 -10.75
CA LEU A 193 -11.01 23.79 -11.73
C LEU A 193 -11.45 22.50 -12.45
N LEU A 194 -12.56 21.92 -12.01
CA LEU A 194 -13.33 21.03 -12.87
C LEU A 194 -14.05 21.93 -13.88
N PRO A 195 -13.87 21.74 -15.20
CA PRO A 195 -14.77 22.36 -16.16
C PRO A 195 -16.16 21.77 -15.88
N ASN A 196 -17.04 22.60 -15.34
CA ASN A 196 -18.44 22.29 -15.12
C ASN A 196 -19.10 22.17 -16.49
N ARG A 197 -19.17 20.96 -17.05
CA ARG A 197 -19.89 20.71 -18.29
C ARG A 197 -21.37 20.47 -17.95
N ASN A 198 -22.07 21.56 -17.66
CA ASN A 198 -23.52 21.64 -17.72
C ASN A 198 -23.89 22.46 -18.96
N THR A 199 -24.17 21.75 -20.06
CA THR A 199 -25.09 22.02 -21.19
C THR A 199 -24.60 21.25 -22.41
#